data_AF-A0A7G7SWX9-F1
#
_entry.id   AF-A0A7G7SWX9-F1
#
_cell.length_a   1.000
_cell.length_b   1.000
_cell.length_c   1.000
_cell.angle_alpha   90.00
_cell.angle_beta   90.00
_cell.angle_gamma   90.00
#
_symmetry.space_group_name_H-M   'P 1'
#
loop_
_entity.id
_entity.type
_entity.pdbx_description
1 polymer ?
#
loop_
_entity_poly.entity_id
_entity_poly.type
_entity_poly.pdbx_seq_one_letter_code
_entity_poly.pdbx_strand_id
1 'polypeptide(L)'
;MRKNTKAGRPAFSPTAAQRRMVTNAAAGGMSHEEIAIGIGVARNTLEKYFEKELSTVALRRRMEVLDAMARTALKGNVAAQKAFLAHTPTLAAPPVTPEKPVGKKEQANAAAVGAQAGTEWADLLDDKVTPIRRAAQ
;
A
#
# COMPACT_ATOMS: atom_id res chain seq x y z
N MET A 1 -24.31 10.23 36.64
CA MET A 1 -22.96 9.98 36.07
C MET A 1 -22.39 11.31 35.58
N ARG A 2 -21.30 11.81 36.18
CA ARG A 2 -20.66 13.05 35.72
C ARG A 2 -19.94 12.75 34.40
N LYS A 3 -20.34 13.38 33.30
CA LYS A 3 -19.63 13.28 32.01
C LYS A 3 -18.23 13.85 32.22
N ASN A 4 -17.20 13.06 31.91
CA ASN A 4 -15.81 13.48 32.02
C ASN A 4 -15.56 14.53 30.93
N THR A 5 -15.58 15.81 31.26
CA THR A 5 -15.51 16.96 30.35
C THR A 5 -14.08 17.35 29.95
N LYS A 6 -13.06 16.63 30.43
CA LYS A 6 -11.69 16.79 29.94
C LYS A 6 -11.56 16.09 28.60
N ALA A 7 -11.50 16.86 27.52
CA ALA A 7 -11.13 16.36 26.21
C ALA A 7 -9.83 15.55 26.34
N GLY A 8 -9.80 14.34 25.75
CA GLY A 8 -8.60 13.50 25.73
C GLY A 8 -7.43 14.21 25.04
N ARG A 9 -6.24 13.56 25.04
CA ARG A 9 -5.07 14.06 24.29
C ARG A 9 -5.51 14.39 22.86
N PRO A 10 -5.22 15.60 22.35
CA PRO A 10 -5.65 15.99 21.00
C PRO A 10 -5.12 14.99 19.97
N ALA A 11 -5.92 14.75 18.94
CA ALA A 11 -5.52 13.90 17.83
C ALA A 11 -4.23 14.44 17.20
N PHE A 12 -3.33 13.53 16.84
CA PHE A 12 -2.08 13.91 16.19
C PHE A 12 -2.37 14.61 14.86
N SER A 13 -1.77 15.79 14.66
CA SER A 13 -1.86 16.55 13.43
C SER A 13 -0.46 16.75 12.85
N PRO A 14 -0.12 16.08 11.74
CA PRO A 14 1.21 16.17 11.13
C PRO A 14 1.50 17.57 10.60
N THR A 15 2.65 18.13 10.98
CA THR A 15 3.10 19.44 10.48
C THR A 15 3.76 19.31 9.10
N ALA A 16 3.81 20.41 8.34
CA ALA A 16 4.49 20.43 7.04
C ALA A 16 5.99 20.07 7.15
N ALA A 17 6.65 20.47 8.24
CA ALA A 17 8.04 20.13 8.51
C ALA A 17 8.21 18.62 8.74
N GLN A 18 7.33 18.00 9.54
CA GLN A 18 7.33 16.55 9.75
C GLN A 18 7.11 15.79 8.45
N ARG A 19 6.17 16.23 7.60
CA ARG A 19 5.91 15.59 6.30
C ARG A 19 7.15 15.60 5.41
N ARG A 20 7.86 16.73 5.33
CA ARG A 20 9.13 16.84 4.58
C ARG A 20 10.21 15.92 5.16
N MET A 21 10.30 15.84 6.49
CA MET A 21 11.28 15.00 7.17
C MET A 21 11.02 13.50 6.92
N VAL A 22 9.76 13.04 7.06
CA VAL A 22 9.35 11.67 6.72
C VAL A 22 9.70 11.35 5.27
N THR A 23 9.33 12.25 4.35
CA THR A 23 9.59 12.05 2.91
C THR A 23 11.07 11.85 2.63
N ASN A 24 11.94 12.69 3.22
CA ASN A 24 13.38 12.58 3.01
C ASN A 24 13.95 11.31 3.65
N ALA A 25 13.49 10.94 4.86
CA ALA A 25 13.96 9.75 5.56
C ALA A 25 13.56 8.47 4.81
N ALA A 26 12.30 8.38 4.35
CA ALA A 26 11.81 7.27 3.55
C ALA A 26 12.51 7.21 2.18
N ALA A 27 12.72 8.34 1.51
CA ALA A 27 13.48 8.38 0.26
C ALA A 27 14.92 7.87 0.43
N GLY A 28 15.53 8.14 1.59
CA GLY A 28 16.85 7.63 1.98
C GLY A 28 16.90 6.14 2.30
N GLY A 29 15.75 5.46 2.44
CA GLY A 29 15.66 4.03 2.74
C GLY A 29 15.58 3.69 4.24
N MET A 30 15.27 4.66 5.10
CA MET A 30 15.04 4.41 6.53
C MET A 30 13.75 3.60 6.74
N SER A 31 13.76 2.67 7.68
CA SER A 31 12.59 1.86 8.01
C SER A 31 11.49 2.69 8.68
N HIS A 32 10.22 2.24 8.58
CA HIS A 32 9.11 2.94 9.24
C HIS A 32 9.29 3.02 10.76
N GLU A 33 9.97 2.05 11.38
CA GLU A 33 10.24 2.04 12.82
C GLU A 33 11.25 3.11 13.21
N GLU A 34 12.37 3.21 12.49
CA GLU A 34 13.38 4.26 12.71
C GLU A 34 12.79 5.66 12.48
N ILE A 35 11.97 5.83 11.44
CA ILE A 35 11.30 7.12 11.16
C ILE A 35 10.33 7.48 12.29
N ALA A 36 9.55 6.50 12.79
CA ALA A 36 8.61 6.71 13.88
C ALA A 36 9.33 7.12 15.17
N ILE A 37 10.43 6.45 15.51
CA ILE A 37 11.31 6.80 16.64
C ILE A 37 11.87 8.22 16.46
N GLY A 38 12.39 8.55 15.27
CA GLY A 38 12.97 9.86 14.99
C GLY A 38 11.99 11.02 15.10
N ILE A 39 10.69 10.79 14.83
CA ILE A 39 9.63 11.81 14.93
C ILE A 39 8.94 11.78 16.31
N GLY A 40 9.16 10.75 17.10
CA GLY A 40 8.53 10.57 18.41
C GLY A 40 7.06 10.18 18.34
N VAL A 41 6.68 9.38 17.34
CA VAL A 41 5.31 8.85 17.16
C VAL A 41 5.32 7.33 17.13
N ALA A 42 4.18 6.71 17.42
CA ALA A 42 4.02 5.28 17.22
C ALA A 42 3.95 4.95 15.72
N ARG A 43 4.42 3.76 15.33
CA ARG A 43 4.44 3.30 13.94
C ARG A 43 3.06 3.35 13.27
N ASN A 44 2.01 2.93 13.99
CA ASN A 44 0.63 3.01 13.51
C ASN A 44 0.17 4.44 13.18
N THR A 45 0.67 5.43 13.93
CA THR A 45 0.38 6.85 13.72
C THR A 45 1.16 7.35 12.51
N LEU A 46 2.42 6.91 12.34
CA LEU A 46 3.19 7.20 11.14
C LEU A 46 2.47 6.71 9.87
N GLU A 47 2.09 5.43 9.84
CA GLU A 47 1.42 4.80 8.70
C GLU A 47 0.08 5.49 8.38
N LYS A 48 -0.71 5.84 9.40
CA LYS A 48 -2.02 6.49 9.22
C LYS A 48 -1.92 7.91 8.65
N TYR A 49 -0.97 8.72 9.12
CA TYR A 49 -0.93 10.16 8.81
C TYR A 49 0.06 10.53 7.69
N PHE A 50 1.02 9.65 7.40
CA PHE A 50 2.11 9.89 6.46
C PHE A 50 2.19 8.86 5.33
N GLU A 51 1.10 8.15 5.02
CA GLU A 51 1.05 7.13 3.97
C GLU A 51 1.58 7.62 2.62
N LYS A 52 1.20 8.84 2.22
CA LYS A 52 1.63 9.43 0.93
C LYS A 52 3.13 9.74 0.93
N GLU A 53 3.62 10.25 2.05
CA GLU A 53 5.03 10.58 2.28
C GLU A 53 5.93 9.36 2.27
N LEU A 54 5.45 8.23 2.81
CA LEU A 54 6.18 6.96 2.82
C LEU A 54 6.18 6.23 1.47
N SER A 55 5.20 6.52 0.61
CA SER A 55 4.99 5.83 -0.67
C SER A 55 5.42 6.71 -1.85
N THR A 56 4.44 7.22 -2.61
CA THR A 56 4.62 7.94 -3.87
C THR A 56 5.52 9.17 -3.73
N VAL A 57 5.42 9.92 -2.63
CA VAL A 57 6.20 11.15 -2.46
C VAL A 57 7.65 10.84 -2.10
N ALA A 58 7.92 9.82 -1.27
CA ALA A 58 9.28 9.34 -1.03
C ALA A 58 9.95 8.83 -2.32
N LEU A 59 9.22 8.06 -3.12
CA LEU A 59 9.74 7.56 -4.40
C LEU A 59 10.07 8.71 -5.36
N ARG A 60 9.15 9.68 -5.51
CA ARG A 60 9.41 10.89 -6.31
C ARG A 60 10.63 11.64 -5.80
N ARG A 61 10.74 11.83 -4.49
CA ARG A 61 11.88 12.50 -3.87
C ARG A 61 13.20 11.77 -4.13
N ARG A 62 13.20 10.43 -4.07
CA ARG A 62 14.36 9.61 -4.39
C ARG A 62 14.75 9.74 -5.86
N MET A 63 13.78 9.75 -6.77
CA MET A 63 14.02 9.99 -8.20
C MET A 63 14.68 11.36 -8.46
N GLU A 64 14.19 12.43 -7.82
CA GLU A 64 14.78 13.78 -7.94
C GLU A 64 16.24 13.80 -7.49
N VAL A 65 16.56 13.14 -6.37
CA VAL A 65 17.93 13.04 -5.86
C VAL A 65 18.82 12.25 -6.81
N LEU A 66 18.33 11.14 -7.36
CA LEU A 66 19.06 10.35 -8.35
C LEU A 66 19.31 11.13 -9.65
N ASP A 67 18.34 11.91 -10.13
CA ASP A 67 18.50 12.78 -11.31
C ASP A 67 19.54 13.89 -11.04
N ALA A 68 19.48 14.55 -9.89
CA ALA A 68 20.50 15.52 -9.49
C ALA A 68 21.90 14.89 -9.39
N MET A 69 22.00 13.66 -8.87
CA MET A 69 23.23 12.88 -8.81
C MET A 69 23.76 12.53 -10.21
N ALA A 70 22.89 12.11 -11.12
CA ALA A 70 23.26 11.81 -12.51
C ALA A 70 23.77 13.07 -13.23
N ARG A 71 23.07 14.20 -13.10
CA ARG A 71 23.51 15.49 -13.69
C ARG A 71 24.87 15.94 -13.15
N THR A 72 25.13 15.76 -11.86
CA THR A 72 26.42 16.12 -11.26
C THR A 72 27.54 15.13 -11.64
N ALA A 73 27.22 13.85 -11.76
CA ALA A 73 28.13 12.82 -12.26
C ALA A 73 28.54 13.08 -13.72
N LEU A 74 27.59 13.45 -14.59
CA LEU A 74 27.83 13.79 -16.00
C LEU A 74 28.67 15.05 -16.18
N LYS A 75 28.64 15.97 -15.21
CA LYS A 75 29.54 17.15 -15.17
C LYS A 75 30.99 16.81 -14.78
N GLY A 76 31.31 15.54 -14.52
CA GLY A 76 32.67 15.10 -14.17
C GLY A 76 32.94 14.96 -12.67
N ASN A 77 31.93 15.04 -11.81
CA ASN A 77 32.14 14.78 -10.38
C ASN A 77 32.32 13.27 -10.12
N VAL A 78 33.57 12.87 -9.87
CA VAL A 78 33.96 11.46 -9.62
C VAL A 78 33.25 10.87 -8.40
N ALA A 79 32.99 11.65 -7.35
CA ALA A 79 32.28 11.15 -6.17
C ALA A 79 30.82 10.81 -6.50
N ALA A 80 30.14 11.67 -7.28
CA ALA A 80 28.79 11.41 -7.75
C ALA A 80 28.74 10.21 -8.72
N GLN A 81 29.74 10.04 -9.59
CA GLN A 81 29.86 8.87 -10.46
C GLN A 81 29.98 7.57 -9.65
N LYS A 82 30.86 7.54 -8.64
CA LYS A 82 31.02 6.39 -7.74
C LYS A 82 29.72 6.07 -7.00
N ALA A 83 29.06 7.09 -6.46
CA ALA A 83 27.79 6.92 -5.74
C ALA A 83 26.67 6.39 -6.67
N PHE A 84 26.60 6.89 -7.90
CA PHE A 84 25.62 6.44 -8.88
C PHE A 84 25.85 4.99 -9.33
N LEU A 85 27.10 4.61 -9.60
CA LEU A 85 27.46 3.24 -9.98
C LEU A 85 27.29 2.22 -8.83
N ALA A 86 27.39 2.66 -7.58
CA ALA A 86 27.11 1.81 -6.42
C ALA A 86 25.61 1.48 -6.29
N HIS A 87 24.72 2.28 -6.88
CA HIS A 87 23.30 1.96 -6.94
C HIS A 87 23.08 0.84 -7.95
N THR A 88 22.67 -0.35 -7.49
CA THR A 88 22.38 -1.48 -8.39
C THR A 88 20.96 -1.31 -8.95
N PRO A 89 20.78 -1.03 -10.26
CA PRO A 89 19.44 -0.91 -10.81
C PRO A 89 18.81 -2.31 -10.95
N THR A 90 17.61 -2.48 -10.41
CA THR A 90 16.76 -3.63 -10.77
C THR A 90 16.22 -3.37 -12.17
N LEU A 91 16.97 -3.77 -13.20
CA LEU A 91 16.64 -3.52 -14.62
C LEU A 91 15.43 -4.34 -15.12
N ALA A 92 15.01 -5.36 -14.37
CA ALA A 92 13.84 -6.16 -14.69
C ALA A 92 12.62 -5.64 -13.92
N ALA A 93 11.59 -5.22 -14.64
CA ALA A 93 10.25 -5.19 -14.06
C ALA A 93 9.92 -6.62 -13.59
N PRO A 94 9.41 -6.82 -12.35
CA PRO A 94 8.92 -8.13 -11.98
C PRO A 94 7.88 -8.54 -13.03
N PRO A 95 7.95 -9.77 -13.60
CA PRO A 95 6.98 -10.19 -14.57
C PRO A 95 5.60 -10.02 -13.93
N VAL A 96 4.75 -9.21 -14.57
CA VAL A 96 3.35 -9.09 -14.17
C VAL A 96 2.77 -10.47 -14.39
N THR A 97 2.58 -11.25 -13.32
CA THR A 97 1.97 -12.57 -13.44
C THR A 97 0.60 -12.34 -14.08
N PRO A 98 0.36 -12.78 -15.33
CA PRO A 98 -0.96 -12.63 -15.90
C PRO A 98 -1.91 -13.41 -15.00
N GLU A 99 -2.96 -12.75 -14.48
CA GLU A 99 -4.03 -13.46 -13.80
C GLU A 99 -4.49 -14.56 -14.74
N LYS A 100 -4.29 -15.83 -14.34
CA LYS A 100 -4.68 -16.97 -15.16
C LYS A 100 -6.15 -16.75 -15.54
N PRO A 101 -6.52 -16.77 -16.83
CA PRO A 101 -7.93 -16.72 -17.21
C PRO A 101 -8.59 -17.93 -16.56
N VAL A 102 -9.45 -17.66 -15.58
CA VAL A 102 -10.22 -18.65 -14.84
C VAL A 102 -10.88 -19.55 -15.89
N GLY A 103 -10.70 -20.87 -15.78
CA GLY A 103 -11.16 -21.78 -16.83
C GLY A 103 -12.66 -21.61 -17.08
N LYS A 104 -13.13 -21.77 -18.32
CA LYS A 104 -14.58 -21.65 -18.65
C LYS A 104 -15.50 -22.43 -17.69
N LYS A 105 -14.99 -23.53 -17.12
CA LYS A 105 -15.68 -24.34 -16.11
C LYS A 105 -15.78 -23.67 -14.74
N GLU A 106 -14.73 -23.01 -14.28
CA GLU A 106 -14.72 -22.29 -13.00
C GLU A 106 -15.55 -21.00 -13.06
N GLN A 107 -15.50 -20.27 -14.19
CA GLN A 107 -16.40 -19.14 -14.44
C GLN A 107 -17.87 -19.57 -14.48
N ALA A 108 -18.18 -20.70 -15.13
CA ALA A 108 -19.54 -21.22 -15.17
C ALA A 108 -20.04 -21.63 -13.77
N ASN A 109 -19.19 -22.25 -12.94
CA ASN A 109 -19.53 -22.58 -11.56
C ASN A 109 -19.76 -21.32 -10.72
N ALA A 110 -18.88 -20.33 -10.82
CA ALA A 110 -19.04 -19.06 -10.09
C ALA A 110 -20.31 -18.30 -10.51
N ALA A 111 -20.64 -18.31 -11.81
CA ALA A 111 -21.87 -17.71 -12.32
C ALA A 111 -23.13 -18.50 -11.93
N ALA A 112 -23.03 -19.82 -11.74
CA ALA A 112 -24.15 -20.64 -11.30
C ALA A 112 -24.50 -20.41 -9.82
N VAL A 113 -23.52 -20.06 -8.97
CA VAL A 113 -23.77 -19.74 -7.56
C VAL A 113 -24.56 -18.44 -7.47
N GLY A 114 -25.85 -18.54 -7.15
CA GLY A 114 -26.76 -17.40 -7.00
C GLY A 114 -27.51 -17.01 -8.28
N ALA A 115 -27.38 -17.77 -9.36
CA ALA A 115 -28.09 -17.52 -10.62
C ALA A 115 -29.63 -17.52 -10.47
N GLN A 116 -30.15 -18.19 -9.45
CA GLN A 116 -31.59 -18.23 -9.16
C GLN A 116 -32.14 -16.90 -8.63
N ALA A 117 -31.30 -16.01 -8.07
CA ALA A 117 -31.76 -14.79 -7.42
C ALA A 117 -32.44 -13.83 -8.42
N GLY A 118 -33.71 -13.48 -8.14
CA GLY A 118 -34.51 -12.59 -9.00
C GLY A 118 -35.20 -13.29 -10.18
N THR A 119 -35.15 -14.62 -10.25
CA THR A 119 -35.95 -15.41 -11.20
C THR A 119 -37.19 -15.99 -10.51
N GLU A 120 -38.21 -16.38 -11.28
CA GLU A 120 -39.41 -17.11 -10.78
C GLU A 120 -39.08 -18.42 -10.03
N TRP A 121 -37.84 -18.89 -10.14
CA TRP A 121 -37.34 -20.09 -9.46
C TRP A 121 -36.73 -19.81 -8.08
N ALA A 122 -36.54 -18.53 -7.72
CA ALA A 122 -35.92 -18.12 -6.46
C ALA A 122 -36.71 -18.63 -5.24
N ASP A 123 -38.04 -18.64 -5.32
CA ASP A 123 -38.95 -18.93 -4.22
C ASP A 123 -39.57 -20.34 -4.30
N LEU A 124 -39.07 -21.18 -5.21
CA LEU A 124 -39.64 -22.52 -5.45
C LEU A 124 -39.30 -23.52 -4.33
N LEU A 125 -38.21 -23.29 -3.61
CA LEU A 125 -37.80 -24.11 -2.47
C LEU A 125 -38.09 -23.34 -1.17
N ASP A 126 -38.89 -23.93 -0.28
CA ASP A 126 -39.13 -23.39 1.07
C ASP A 126 -37.80 -23.37 1.85
N ASP A 127 -37.54 -22.29 2.59
CA ASP A 127 -36.34 -22.10 3.43
C ASP A 127 -36.08 -23.27 4.41
N LYS A 128 -37.10 -24.07 4.69
CA LYS A 128 -37.03 -25.25 5.56
C LYS A 128 -36.45 -26.49 4.88
N VAL A 129 -36.20 -26.46 3.58
CA VAL A 129 -35.68 -27.61 2.82
C VAL A 129 -34.16 -27.69 2.98
N THR A 130 -33.69 -28.70 3.72
CA THR A 130 -32.25 -28.96 3.90
C THR A 130 -31.72 -29.83 2.75
N PRO A 131 -30.70 -29.39 1.99
CA PRO A 131 -30.15 -30.19 0.91
C PRO A 131 -29.43 -31.42 1.45
N ILE A 132 -29.65 -32.58 0.81
CA ILE A 132 -29.07 -33.89 1.18
C ILE A 132 -27.53 -33.88 1.14
N ARG A 133 -26.92 -32.98 0.36
CA ARG A 133 -25.48 -32.73 0.35
C ARG A 133 -25.22 -31.22 0.29
N ARG A 134 -24.35 -30.69 1.16
CA ARG A 134 -23.85 -29.32 1.01
C ARG A 134 -22.99 -29.25 -0.25
N ALA A 135 -23.24 -28.26 -1.11
CA ALA A 135 -22.33 -27.91 -2.18
C ALA A 135 -20.97 -27.56 -1.57
N ALA A 136 -19.90 -28.10 -2.14
CA ALA A 136 -18.54 -27.75 -1.73
C ALA A 136 -18.30 -26.26 -2.08
N GLN A 137 -17.84 -25.49 -1.09
CA GLN A 137 -17.40 -24.11 -1.26
C GLN A 137 -16.09 -24.07 -2.03
#